data_AF-A0A9E0Y5W6-F1
#
_entry.id   AF-A0A9E0Y5W6-F1
#
_cell.length_a   1.000
_cell.length_b   1.000
_cell.length_c   1.000
_cell.angle_alpha   90.00
_cell.angle_beta   90.00
_cell.angle_gamma   90.00
#
_symmetry.space_group_name_H-M   'P 1'
#
loop_
_entity.id
_entity.type
_entity.pdbx_description
1 polymer ?
#
loop_
_entity_poly.entity_id
_entity_poly.type
_entity_poly.pdbx_seq_one_letter_code
_entity_poly.pdbx_strand_id
1 'polypeptide(L)'
;MEKRETTTDRRQPNFNEFADHFRDDELVRQRLNTLLAINAETAREKAAYHSAREKFEAGLMRNPLSIEETYSYFGLMLGAFPPAAMFIRAALEGRLAGWVVGVMLVVNLISSVVGYFSGKVIARNIRFLENTSWSLMILALPFLGLLWGILAGAAGGVVIFFVGAFFGGILGGLVGAAALPLFTVLHRLVKKGESIERKHFLPLAFGVTFMICGFILGL
;
A
#
# COMPACT_ATOMS: atom_id res chain seq x y z
N MET A 1 92.37 14.61 31.72
CA MET A 1 91.22 13.75 31.33
C MET A 1 90.02 14.66 31.18
N GLU A 2 89.64 14.95 29.94
CA GLU A 2 88.61 15.93 29.59
C GLU A 2 87.28 15.19 29.40
N LYS A 3 86.27 15.48 30.24
CA LYS A 3 84.94 14.87 30.17
C LYS A 3 84.14 15.55 29.06
N ARG A 4 83.87 14.81 27.97
CA ARG A 4 82.87 15.20 26.97
C ARG A 4 81.47 14.91 27.51
N GLU A 5 80.71 15.97 27.77
CA GLU A 5 79.27 15.88 27.99
C GLU A 5 78.56 15.92 26.65
N THR A 6 77.89 14.81 26.29
CA THR A 6 77.00 14.74 25.14
C THR A 6 75.62 15.23 25.54
N THR A 7 75.26 16.42 25.05
CA THR A 7 73.91 16.97 25.16
C THR A 7 72.98 16.22 24.21
N THR A 8 72.19 15.28 24.73
CA THR A 8 71.09 14.66 23.99
C THR A 8 69.93 15.64 23.89
N ASP A 9 69.74 16.20 22.70
CA ASP A 9 68.62 17.06 22.34
C ASP A 9 67.31 16.25 22.41
N ARG A 10 66.51 16.48 23.45
CA ARG A 10 65.19 15.84 23.63
C ARG A 10 64.21 16.49 22.65
N ARG A 11 64.07 15.91 21.45
CA ARG A 11 62.90 16.15 20.60
C ARG A 11 61.63 15.77 21.38
N GLN A 12 60.83 16.76 21.77
CA GLN A 12 59.46 16.52 22.19
C GLN A 12 58.68 15.98 20.98
N PRO A 13 58.12 14.75 21.06
CA PRO A 13 57.22 14.28 20.02
C PRO A 13 55.99 15.20 19.99
N ASN A 14 55.78 15.85 18.85
CA ASN A 14 54.67 16.75 18.62
C ASN A 14 53.38 15.92 18.49
N PHE A 15 52.76 15.58 19.62
CA PHE A 15 51.54 14.75 19.67
C PHE A 15 50.31 15.38 18.97
N ASN A 16 50.41 16.63 18.52
CA ASN A 16 49.34 17.34 17.83
C ASN A 16 49.06 16.80 16.41
N GLU A 17 50.04 16.19 15.73
CA GLU A 17 49.86 15.66 14.37
C GLU A 17 48.88 14.47 14.32
N PHE A 18 48.83 13.65 15.37
CA PHE A 18 47.87 12.55 15.44
C PHE A 18 46.45 13.02 15.74
N ALA A 19 46.29 14.12 16.50
CA ALA A 19 44.98 14.66 16.85
C ALA A 19 44.25 15.27 15.65
N ASP A 20 44.97 15.88 14.70
CA ASP A 20 44.38 16.43 13.47
C ASP A 20 43.91 15.32 12.51
N HIS A 21 44.65 14.22 12.38
CA HIS A 21 44.25 13.09 11.53
C HIS A 21 42.96 12.42 12.01
N PHE A 22 42.78 12.24 13.31
CA PHE A 22 41.52 11.70 13.87
C PHE A 22 40.33 12.64 13.65
N ARG A 23 40.56 13.96 13.60
CA ARG A 23 39.51 14.96 13.39
C ARG A 23 39.07 15.01 11.93
N ASP A 24 40.02 14.88 11.01
CA ASP A 24 39.74 14.83 9.57
C ASP A 24 39.01 13.55 9.17
N ASP A 25 39.39 12.40 9.74
CA ASP A 25 38.70 11.13 9.47
C ASP A 25 37.22 11.15 9.90
N GLU A 26 36.92 11.75 11.05
CA GLU A 26 35.54 11.87 11.54
C GLU A 26 34.71 12.83 10.66
N LEU A 27 35.32 13.92 10.20
CA LEU A 27 34.67 14.90 9.33
C LEU A 27 34.42 14.35 7.93
N VAL A 28 35.36 13.53 7.41
CA VAL A 28 35.19 12.79 6.14
C VAL A 28 34.07 11.76 6.27
N ARG A 29 34.02 11.00 7.36
CA ARG A 29 32.92 10.04 7.63
C ARG A 29 31.58 10.73 7.72
N GLN A 30 31.50 11.88 8.40
CA GLN A 30 30.27 12.65 8.52
C GLN A 30 29.78 13.15 7.15
N ARG A 31 30.69 13.69 6.31
CA ARG A 31 30.35 14.12 4.95
C ARG A 31 29.90 12.94 4.08
N LEU A 32 30.58 11.80 4.15
CA LEU A 32 30.21 10.60 3.41
C LEU A 32 28.82 10.12 3.81
N ASN A 33 28.52 10.04 5.11
CA ASN A 33 27.20 9.66 5.61
C ASN A 33 26.10 10.62 5.13
N THR A 34 26.37 11.94 5.14
CA THR A 34 25.45 12.94 4.61
C THR A 34 25.22 12.77 3.11
N LEU A 35 26.27 12.53 2.33
CA LEU A 35 26.14 12.31 0.88
C LEU A 35 25.39 11.01 0.56
N LEU A 36 25.62 9.94 1.32
CA LEU A 36 24.87 8.69 1.19
C LEU A 36 23.39 8.89 1.54
N ALA A 37 23.08 9.65 2.59
CA ALA A 37 21.71 9.99 2.96
C ALA A 37 21.02 10.81 1.85
N ILE A 38 21.67 11.85 1.32
CA ILE A 38 21.15 12.67 0.23
C ILE A 38 20.98 11.85 -1.05
N ASN A 39 21.92 10.95 -1.37
CA ASN A 39 21.82 10.11 -2.55
C ASN A 39 20.68 9.08 -2.41
N ALA A 40 20.50 8.51 -1.22
CA ALA A 40 19.37 7.64 -0.91
C ALA A 40 18.03 8.38 -1.01
N GLU A 41 17.96 9.62 -0.54
CA GLU A 41 16.78 10.48 -0.65
C GLU A 41 16.48 10.84 -2.10
N THR A 42 17.51 11.23 -2.87
CA THR A 42 17.41 11.52 -4.30
C THR A 42 16.99 10.29 -5.10
N ALA A 43 17.51 9.11 -4.74
CA ALA A 43 17.11 7.84 -5.34
C ALA A 43 15.64 7.50 -5.03
N ARG A 44 15.17 7.76 -3.80
CA ARG A 44 13.75 7.64 -3.43
C ARG A 44 12.87 8.60 -4.22
N GLU A 45 13.27 9.87 -4.36
CA GLU A 45 12.54 10.84 -5.18
C GLU A 45 12.46 10.42 -6.65
N LYS A 46 13.57 9.95 -7.23
CA LYS A 46 13.60 9.46 -8.62
C LYS A 46 12.82 8.16 -8.81
N ALA A 47 12.75 7.31 -7.79
CA ALA A 47 11.92 6.12 -7.83
C ALA A 47 10.42 6.45 -7.74
N ALA A 48 10.05 7.52 -7.03
CA ALA A 48 8.67 7.92 -6.84
C ALA A 48 8.06 8.63 -8.07
N TYR A 49 8.87 9.26 -8.94
CA TYR A 49 8.38 10.01 -10.11
C TYR A 49 9.16 9.63 -11.36
N HIS A 50 8.47 9.24 -12.43
CA HIS A 50 9.11 8.92 -13.71
C HIS A 50 9.61 10.16 -14.45
N SER A 51 9.02 11.34 -14.21
CA SER A 51 9.42 12.58 -14.88
C SER A 51 9.26 13.83 -14.01
N ALA A 52 9.99 14.89 -14.35
CA ALA A 52 9.83 16.21 -13.71
C ALA A 52 8.42 16.78 -13.88
N ARG A 53 7.77 16.49 -15.01
CA ARG A 53 6.37 16.85 -15.26
C ARG A 53 5.43 16.13 -14.27
N GLU A 54 5.66 14.86 -14.01
CA GLU A 54 4.88 14.10 -13.04
C GLU A 54 5.09 14.60 -11.61
N LYS A 55 6.32 14.96 -11.23
CA LYS A 55 6.62 15.61 -9.94
C LYS A 55 5.86 16.93 -9.79
N PHE A 56 5.80 17.73 -10.86
CA PHE A 56 5.04 18.98 -10.87
C PHE A 56 3.53 18.74 -10.78
N GLU A 57 2.98 17.81 -11.58
CA GLU A 57 1.56 17.45 -11.55
C GLU A 57 1.14 16.90 -10.18
N ALA A 58 1.98 16.08 -9.54
CA ALA A 58 1.75 15.59 -8.18
C ALA A 58 1.77 16.73 -7.14
N GLY A 59 2.67 17.70 -7.30
CA GLY A 59 2.73 18.89 -6.44
C GLY A 59 1.52 19.82 -6.56
N LEU A 60 0.77 19.75 -7.68
CA LEU A 60 -0.46 20.51 -7.90
C LEU A 60 -1.72 19.81 -7.38
N MET A 61 -1.62 18.57 -6.88
CA MET A 61 -2.77 17.85 -6.35
C MET A 61 -3.27 18.48 -5.05
N ARG A 62 -4.56 18.81 -4.99
CA ARG A 62 -5.18 19.37 -3.77
C ARG A 62 -5.36 18.35 -2.66
N ASN A 63 -5.73 17.12 -3.03
CA ASN A 63 -6.02 16.03 -2.09
C ASN A 63 -5.44 14.71 -2.65
N PRO A 64 -4.11 14.53 -2.59
CA PRO A 64 -3.48 13.27 -2.99
C PRO A 64 -3.84 12.18 -1.97
N LEU A 65 -4.19 11.00 -2.47
CA LEU A 65 -4.32 9.79 -1.70
C LEU A 65 -3.11 8.91 -1.98
N SER A 66 -2.47 8.43 -0.92
CA SER A 66 -1.39 7.45 -1.03
C SER A 66 -1.93 6.09 -1.48
N ILE A 67 -1.07 5.26 -2.07
CA ILE A 67 -1.42 3.87 -2.45
C ILE A 67 -2.08 3.12 -1.26
N GLU A 68 -1.53 3.22 -0.05
CA GLU A 68 -2.11 2.54 1.12
C GLU A 68 -3.54 3.01 1.42
N GLU A 69 -3.79 4.32 1.41
CA GLU A 69 -5.14 4.88 1.63
C GLU A 69 -6.11 4.49 0.51
N THR A 70 -5.66 4.54 -0.74
CA THR A 70 -6.45 4.18 -1.92
C THR A 70 -6.96 2.75 -1.84
N TYR A 71 -6.08 1.77 -1.57
CA TYR A 71 -6.50 0.37 -1.45
C TYR A 71 -7.28 0.10 -0.16
N SER A 72 -7.06 0.87 0.91
CA SER A 72 -7.88 0.77 2.13
C SER A 72 -9.31 1.21 1.86
N TYR A 73 -9.51 2.37 1.23
CA TYR A 73 -10.84 2.85 0.89
C TYR A 73 -11.51 1.95 -0.16
N PHE A 74 -10.77 1.48 -1.16
CA PHE A 74 -11.29 0.51 -2.12
C PHE A 74 -11.72 -0.79 -1.43
N GLY A 75 -10.93 -1.30 -0.48
CA GLY A 75 -11.26 -2.46 0.34
C GLY A 75 -12.51 -2.26 1.18
N LEU A 76 -12.67 -1.09 1.78
CA LEU A 76 -13.88 -0.72 2.51
C LEU A 76 -15.12 -0.82 1.61
N MET A 77 -15.03 -0.28 0.39
CA MET A 77 -16.12 -0.29 -0.59
C MET A 77 -16.44 -1.72 -1.07
N LEU A 78 -15.42 -2.52 -1.41
CA LEU A 78 -15.60 -3.93 -1.76
C LEU A 78 -16.13 -4.78 -0.59
N GLY A 79 -15.86 -4.39 0.65
CA GLY A 79 -16.44 -5.04 1.82
C GLY A 79 -17.89 -4.64 2.09
N ALA A 80 -18.30 -3.42 1.73
CA ALA A 80 -19.66 -2.92 1.99
C ALA A 80 -20.65 -3.28 0.88
N PHE A 81 -20.32 -2.92 -0.36
CA PHE A 81 -21.32 -2.84 -1.42
C PHE A 81 -21.70 -4.22 -2.00
N PRO A 82 -20.77 -5.13 -2.31
CA PRO A 82 -21.12 -6.46 -2.81
C PRO A 82 -22.00 -7.26 -1.85
N PRO A 83 -21.70 -7.37 -0.53
CA PRO A 83 -22.61 -8.07 0.37
C PRO A 83 -23.94 -7.32 0.52
N ALA A 84 -23.94 -5.99 0.57
CA ALA A 84 -25.18 -5.21 0.54
C ALA A 84 -26.04 -5.51 -0.71
N ALA A 85 -25.43 -5.63 -1.89
CA ALA A 85 -26.11 -5.99 -3.12
C ALA A 85 -26.72 -7.40 -3.07
N MET A 86 -26.02 -8.37 -2.48
CA MET A 86 -26.57 -9.72 -2.27
C MET A 86 -27.80 -9.68 -1.37
N PHE A 87 -27.76 -8.91 -0.27
CA PHE A 87 -28.91 -8.77 0.61
C PHE A 87 -30.07 -8.00 -0.02
N ILE A 88 -29.80 -6.95 -0.80
CA ILE A 88 -30.83 -6.24 -1.57
C ILE A 88 -31.51 -7.20 -2.55
N ARG A 89 -30.74 -8.04 -3.25
CA ARG A 89 -31.31 -9.08 -4.11
C ARG A 89 -32.21 -10.03 -3.33
N ALA A 90 -31.76 -10.52 -2.17
CA ALA A 90 -32.58 -11.38 -1.31
C ALA A 90 -33.85 -10.67 -0.80
N ALA A 91 -33.78 -9.35 -0.56
CA ALA A 91 -34.93 -8.52 -0.18
C ALA A 91 -35.98 -8.47 -1.30
N LEU A 92 -35.53 -8.22 -2.53
CA LEU A 92 -36.39 -8.14 -3.71
C LEU A 92 -37.05 -9.49 -4.03
N GLU A 93 -36.38 -10.59 -3.72
CA GLU A 93 -36.94 -11.95 -3.82
C GLU A 93 -37.95 -12.28 -2.69
N GLY A 94 -38.22 -11.37 -1.76
CA GLY A 94 -39.17 -11.55 -0.66
C GLY A 94 -38.69 -12.47 0.46
N ARG A 95 -37.37 -12.72 0.55
CA ARG A 95 -36.79 -13.75 1.44
C ARG A 95 -36.28 -13.22 2.79
N LEU A 96 -36.56 -11.97 3.14
CA LEU A 96 -35.98 -11.34 4.33
C LEU A 96 -36.96 -11.26 5.51
N ALA A 97 -36.63 -11.96 6.59
CA ALA A 97 -37.18 -11.69 7.91
C ALA A 97 -36.48 -10.48 8.57
N GLY A 98 -37.16 -9.77 9.47
CA GLY A 98 -36.62 -8.55 10.11
C GLY A 98 -35.27 -8.73 10.82
N TRP A 99 -35.01 -9.90 11.41
CA TRP A 99 -33.72 -10.20 12.05
C TRP A 99 -32.55 -10.28 11.05
N VAL A 100 -32.84 -10.63 9.79
CA VAL A 100 -31.81 -10.74 8.73
C VAL A 100 -31.24 -9.36 8.38
N VAL A 101 -32.03 -8.29 8.53
CA VAL A 101 -31.55 -6.91 8.35
C VAL A 101 -30.48 -6.56 9.39
N GLY A 102 -30.66 -6.99 10.64
CA GLY A 102 -29.65 -6.80 11.68
C GLY A 102 -28.35 -7.55 11.37
N VAL A 103 -28.46 -8.81 10.94
CA VAL A 103 -27.29 -9.61 10.51
C VAL A 103 -26.59 -8.98 9.31
N MET A 104 -27.34 -8.51 8.32
CA MET A 104 -26.81 -7.82 7.15
C MET A 104 -25.94 -6.61 7.54
N LEU A 105 -26.41 -5.78 8.48
CA LEU A 105 -25.64 -4.62 8.93
C LEU A 105 -24.32 -5.03 9.59
N VAL A 106 -24.34 -6.07 10.41
CA VAL A 106 -23.14 -6.59 11.09
C VAL A 106 -22.16 -7.20 10.08
N VAL A 107 -22.66 -7.99 9.13
CA VAL A 107 -21.83 -8.60 8.06
C VAL A 107 -21.19 -7.52 7.21
N ASN A 108 -21.95 -6.51 6.76
CA ASN A 108 -21.41 -5.38 6.00
C ASN A 108 -20.34 -4.62 6.80
N LEU A 109 -20.61 -4.32 8.07
CA LEU A 109 -19.67 -3.59 8.92
C LEU A 109 -18.34 -4.35 9.07
N ILE A 110 -18.41 -5.65 9.41
CA ILE A 110 -17.21 -6.48 9.59
C ILE A 110 -16.44 -6.61 8.27
N SER A 111 -17.14 -6.87 7.17
CA SER A 111 -16.54 -7.01 5.84
C SER A 111 -15.85 -5.72 5.41
N SER A 112 -16.48 -4.56 5.63
CA SER A 112 -15.90 -3.23 5.35
C SER A 112 -14.68 -2.93 6.20
N VAL A 113 -14.73 -3.21 7.50
CA VAL A 113 -13.62 -2.96 8.43
C VAL A 113 -12.43 -3.86 8.07
N VAL A 114 -12.68 -5.15 7.85
CA VAL A 114 -11.63 -6.10 7.43
C VAL A 114 -11.08 -5.69 6.08
N GLY A 115 -11.94 -5.34 5.12
CA GLY A 115 -11.54 -4.82 3.81
C GLY A 115 -10.65 -3.58 3.90
N TYR A 116 -10.97 -2.63 4.78
CA TYR A 116 -10.17 -1.43 5.02
C TYR A 116 -8.77 -1.76 5.55
N PHE A 117 -8.68 -2.58 6.60
CA PHE A 117 -7.39 -2.91 7.21
C PHE A 117 -6.53 -3.82 6.33
N SER A 118 -7.14 -4.84 5.73
CA SER A 118 -6.44 -5.74 4.81
C SER A 118 -6.01 -5.02 3.52
N GLY A 119 -6.73 -3.99 3.09
CA GLY A 119 -6.36 -3.13 1.96
C GLY A 119 -4.98 -2.48 2.13
N LYS A 120 -4.57 -2.12 3.35
CA LYS A 120 -3.21 -1.62 3.64
C LYS A 120 -2.13 -2.68 3.37
N VAL A 121 -2.40 -3.92 3.74
CA VAL A 121 -1.47 -5.04 3.51
C VAL A 121 -1.35 -5.34 2.02
N ILE A 122 -2.48 -5.33 1.31
CA ILE A 122 -2.50 -5.53 -0.14
C ILE A 122 -1.78 -4.39 -0.88
N ALA A 123 -1.98 -3.14 -0.47
CA ALA A 123 -1.24 -2.00 -1.02
C ALA A 123 0.28 -2.19 -1.00
N ARG A 124 0.83 -2.71 0.11
CA ARG A 124 2.28 -2.97 0.22
C ARG A 124 2.76 -4.03 -0.77
N ASN A 125 1.98 -5.09 -0.93
CA ASN A 125 2.27 -6.15 -1.91
C ASN A 125 2.19 -5.61 -3.34
N ILE A 126 1.19 -4.76 -3.63
CA ILE A 126 1.03 -4.14 -4.95
C ILE A 126 2.18 -3.19 -5.25
N ARG A 127 2.61 -2.38 -4.29
CA ARG A 127 3.79 -1.51 -4.46
C ARG A 127 5.04 -2.31 -4.83
N PHE A 128 5.22 -3.49 -4.24
CA PHE A 128 6.31 -4.39 -4.63
C PHE A 128 6.13 -4.96 -6.04
N LEU A 129 4.92 -5.39 -6.40
CA LEU A 129 4.61 -5.90 -7.75
C LEU A 129 4.71 -4.84 -8.84
N GLU A 130 4.42 -3.58 -8.55
CA GLU A 130 4.53 -2.48 -9.51
C GLU A 130 5.97 -2.24 -9.96
N ASN A 131 6.95 -2.56 -9.10
CA ASN A 131 8.38 -2.53 -9.41
C ASN A 131 8.86 -3.75 -10.21
N THR A 132 7.99 -4.74 -10.42
CA THR A 132 8.30 -5.96 -11.20
C THR A 132 7.79 -5.81 -12.64
N SER A 133 8.10 -6.77 -13.51
CA SER A 133 7.64 -6.78 -14.89
C SER A 133 6.10 -6.73 -14.98
N TRP A 134 5.59 -5.97 -15.94
CA TRP A 134 4.15 -5.75 -16.12
C TRP A 134 3.36 -7.05 -16.30
N SER A 135 3.93 -8.01 -17.02
CA SER A 135 3.33 -9.34 -17.21
C SER A 135 3.19 -10.12 -15.92
N LEU A 136 4.21 -10.08 -15.04
CA LEU A 136 4.15 -10.77 -13.76
C LEU A 136 3.16 -10.09 -12.81
N MET A 137 3.08 -8.76 -12.84
CA MET A 137 2.08 -8.01 -12.10
C MET A 137 0.66 -8.44 -12.49
N ILE A 138 0.33 -8.44 -13.78
CA ILE A 138 -1.01 -8.86 -14.26
C ILE A 138 -1.32 -10.30 -13.88
N LEU A 139 -0.33 -11.19 -13.98
CA LEU A 139 -0.51 -12.59 -13.61
C LEU A 139 -0.72 -12.75 -12.09
N ALA A 140 -0.02 -11.99 -11.25
CA ALA A 140 -0.09 -12.10 -9.80
C ALA A 140 -1.33 -11.43 -9.18
N LEU A 141 -1.87 -10.38 -9.81
CA LEU A 141 -2.98 -9.59 -9.28
C LEU A 141 -4.26 -10.41 -9.00
N PRO A 142 -4.71 -11.32 -9.88
CA PRO A 142 -5.87 -12.16 -9.59
C PRO A 142 -5.69 -13.03 -8.34
N PHE A 143 -4.49 -13.56 -8.11
CA PHE A 143 -4.21 -14.38 -6.92
C PHE A 143 -4.19 -13.54 -5.63
N LEU A 144 -3.60 -12.35 -5.67
CA LEU A 144 -3.70 -11.40 -4.55
C LEU A 144 -5.14 -10.99 -4.28
N GLY A 145 -5.90 -10.73 -5.34
CA GLY A 145 -7.32 -10.40 -5.28
C GLY A 145 -8.13 -11.54 -4.66
N LEU A 146 -7.86 -12.77 -5.06
CA LEU A 146 -8.49 -13.97 -4.53
C LEU A 146 -8.22 -14.13 -3.04
N LEU A 147 -6.95 -14.04 -2.62
CA LEU A 147 -6.58 -14.12 -1.19
C LEU A 147 -7.23 -13.01 -0.37
N TRP A 148 -7.20 -11.79 -0.88
CA TRP A 148 -7.81 -10.64 -0.22
C TRP A 148 -9.33 -10.80 -0.06
N GLY A 149 -9.98 -11.22 -1.15
CA GLY A 149 -11.40 -11.47 -1.21
C GLY A 149 -11.84 -12.59 -0.27
N ILE A 150 -11.08 -13.68 -0.19
CA ILE A 150 -11.34 -14.77 0.76
C ILE A 150 -11.29 -14.24 2.20
N LEU A 151 -10.26 -13.46 2.55
CA LEU A 151 -10.11 -12.94 3.91
C LEU A 151 -11.26 -12.00 4.30
N ALA A 152 -11.61 -11.05 3.43
CA ALA A 152 -12.69 -10.12 3.70
C ALA A 152 -14.07 -10.81 3.72
N GLY A 153 -14.33 -11.69 2.75
CA GLY A 153 -15.59 -12.41 2.63
C GLY A 153 -15.80 -13.46 3.74
N ALA A 154 -14.75 -14.20 4.11
CA ALA A 154 -14.82 -15.16 5.21
C ALA A 154 -15.05 -14.44 6.54
N ALA A 155 -14.38 -13.32 6.79
CA ALA A 155 -14.56 -12.54 8.01
C ALA A 155 -16.02 -12.07 8.20
N GLY A 156 -16.64 -11.56 7.14
CA GLY A 156 -18.08 -11.25 7.17
C GLY A 156 -18.96 -12.49 7.35
N GLY A 157 -18.62 -13.57 6.65
CA GLY A 157 -19.37 -14.82 6.68
C GLY A 157 -19.35 -15.56 8.02
N VAL A 158 -18.31 -15.39 8.85
CA VAL A 158 -18.22 -15.98 10.20
C VAL A 158 -19.42 -15.61 11.09
N VAL A 159 -20.03 -14.43 10.87
CA VAL A 159 -21.24 -14.00 11.57
C VAL A 159 -22.43 -14.95 11.31
N ILE A 160 -22.45 -15.61 10.15
CA ILE A 160 -23.47 -16.58 9.73
C ILE A 160 -22.90 -18.01 9.85
N PHE A 161 -22.15 -18.27 10.94
CA PHE A 161 -21.49 -19.55 11.24
C PHE A 161 -20.43 -19.99 10.21
N PHE A 162 -19.89 -21.20 10.42
CA PHE A 162 -18.82 -21.77 9.58
C PHE A 162 -19.22 -21.92 8.10
N VAL A 163 -20.49 -22.23 7.84
CA VAL A 163 -21.02 -22.33 6.47
C VAL A 163 -21.00 -20.97 5.77
N GLY A 164 -21.41 -19.91 6.49
CA GLY A 164 -21.33 -18.53 5.99
C GLY A 164 -19.89 -18.11 5.67
N ALA A 165 -18.93 -18.47 6.51
CA ALA A 165 -17.52 -18.17 6.28
C ALA A 165 -16.99 -18.84 4.99
N PHE A 166 -17.38 -20.09 4.73
CA PHE A 166 -16.98 -20.81 3.53
C PHE A 166 -17.53 -20.17 2.25
N PHE A 167 -18.84 -19.93 2.18
CA PHE A 167 -19.47 -19.30 1.01
C PHE A 167 -19.04 -17.84 0.84
N GLY A 168 -18.95 -17.09 1.95
CA GLY A 168 -18.43 -15.73 1.97
C GLY A 168 -17.00 -15.67 1.45
N GLY A 169 -16.14 -16.61 1.85
CA GLY A 169 -14.78 -16.73 1.33
C GLY A 169 -14.73 -17.01 -0.17
N ILE A 170 -15.53 -17.96 -0.68
CA ILE A 170 -15.59 -18.26 -2.12
C ILE A 170 -16.05 -17.06 -2.92
N LEU A 171 -17.20 -16.48 -2.57
CA LEU A 171 -17.77 -15.33 -3.29
C LEU A 171 -16.85 -14.11 -3.19
N GLY A 172 -16.32 -13.84 -1.99
CA GLY A 172 -15.35 -12.78 -1.76
C GLY A 172 -14.10 -12.98 -2.61
N GLY A 173 -13.56 -14.20 -2.67
CA GLY A 173 -12.41 -14.57 -3.50
C GLY A 173 -12.65 -14.32 -4.98
N LEU A 174 -13.80 -14.73 -5.53
CA LEU A 174 -14.17 -14.48 -6.92
C LEU A 174 -14.27 -12.98 -7.22
N VAL A 175 -14.95 -12.24 -6.34
CA VAL A 175 -15.09 -10.77 -6.44
C VAL A 175 -13.72 -10.10 -6.40
N GLY A 176 -12.88 -10.46 -5.42
CA GLY A 176 -11.55 -9.88 -5.26
C GLY A 176 -10.61 -10.20 -6.43
N ALA A 177 -10.66 -11.43 -6.96
CA ALA A 177 -9.86 -11.87 -8.10
C ALA A 177 -10.15 -11.06 -9.37
N ALA A 178 -11.39 -10.61 -9.56
CA ALA A 178 -11.77 -9.76 -10.70
C ALA A 178 -11.55 -8.27 -10.40
N ALA A 179 -11.93 -7.81 -9.21
CA ALA A 179 -11.91 -6.40 -8.83
C ALA A 179 -10.47 -5.85 -8.74
N LEU A 180 -9.55 -6.61 -8.14
CA LEU A 180 -8.21 -6.12 -7.86
C LEU A 180 -7.39 -5.87 -9.13
N PRO A 181 -7.32 -6.79 -10.12
CA PRO A 181 -6.62 -6.52 -11.37
C PRO A 181 -7.20 -5.33 -12.12
N LEU A 182 -8.54 -5.26 -12.23
CA LEU A 182 -9.22 -4.19 -12.93
C LEU A 182 -8.92 -2.83 -12.29
N PHE A 183 -9.08 -2.73 -10.97
CA PHE A 183 -8.79 -1.52 -10.23
C PHE A 183 -7.31 -1.14 -10.31
N THR A 184 -6.39 -2.10 -10.16
CA THR A 184 -4.95 -1.83 -10.17
C THR A 184 -4.47 -1.30 -11.52
N VAL A 185 -4.95 -1.89 -12.62
CA VAL A 185 -4.61 -1.42 -13.98
C VAL A 185 -5.11 0.01 -14.18
N LEU A 186 -6.37 0.28 -13.85
CA LEU A 186 -6.92 1.63 -14.02
C LEU A 186 -6.25 2.64 -13.09
N HIS A 187 -5.97 2.25 -11.85
CA HIS A 187 -5.23 3.07 -10.88
C HIS A 187 -3.85 3.43 -11.42
N ARG A 188 -3.12 2.45 -11.98
CA ARG A 188 -1.79 2.67 -12.57
C ARG A 188 -1.82 3.63 -13.77
N LEU A 189 -2.90 3.65 -14.55
CA LEU A 189 -3.05 4.56 -15.69
C LEU A 189 -3.34 6.01 -15.27
N VAL A 190 -3.94 6.21 -14.08
CA VAL A 190 -4.43 7.52 -13.64
C VAL A 190 -3.54 8.15 -12.55
N LYS A 191 -2.80 7.34 -11.79
CA LYS A 191 -1.92 7.83 -10.73
C LYS A 191 -0.79 8.71 -11.28
N LYS A 192 -0.25 9.58 -10.41
CA LYS A 192 0.95 10.39 -10.66
C LYS A 192 1.93 10.09 -9.53
N GLY A 193 3.02 9.41 -9.88
CA GLY A 193 3.96 8.82 -8.93
C GLY A 193 3.30 7.77 -8.05
N GLU A 194 3.41 7.95 -6.72
CA GLU A 194 2.81 7.06 -5.72
C GLU A 194 1.45 7.54 -5.19
N SER A 195 0.80 8.50 -5.86
CA SER A 195 -0.45 9.09 -5.39
C SER A 195 -1.49 9.28 -6.50
N ILE A 196 -2.76 9.25 -6.10
CA ILE A 196 -3.90 9.56 -6.96
C ILE A 196 -4.74 10.66 -6.34
N GLU A 197 -5.19 11.61 -7.14
CA GLU A 197 -6.09 12.65 -6.65
C GLU A 197 -7.48 12.06 -6.35
N ARG A 198 -8.06 12.43 -5.19
CA ARG A 198 -9.36 11.89 -4.73
C ARG A 198 -10.47 11.99 -5.78
N LYS A 199 -10.49 13.04 -6.60
CA LYS A 199 -11.50 13.25 -7.66
C LYS A 199 -11.47 12.19 -8.76
N HIS A 200 -10.30 11.58 -9.01
CA HIS A 200 -10.15 10.50 -9.96
C HIS A 200 -10.32 9.13 -9.30
N PHE A 201 -9.91 9.00 -8.04
CA PHE A 201 -10.09 7.77 -7.27
C PHE A 201 -11.56 7.39 -7.10
N LEU A 202 -12.43 8.33 -6.71
CA LEU A 202 -13.82 7.99 -6.37
C LEU A 202 -14.59 7.39 -7.56
N PRO A 203 -14.60 7.98 -8.76
CA PRO A 203 -15.24 7.36 -9.92
C PRO A 203 -14.67 5.99 -10.25
N LEU A 204 -13.35 5.81 -10.08
CA LEU A 204 -12.68 4.53 -10.31
C LEU A 204 -13.19 3.44 -9.36
N ALA A 205 -13.14 3.72 -8.07
CA ALA A 205 -13.51 2.79 -7.02
C ALA A 205 -15.01 2.45 -7.06
N PHE A 206 -15.87 3.46 -7.24
CA PHE A 206 -17.30 3.25 -7.42
C PHE A 206 -17.61 2.52 -8.72
N GLY A 207 -16.95 2.84 -9.83
CA GLY A 207 -17.18 2.18 -11.12
C GLY A 207 -16.93 0.67 -11.06
N VAL A 208 -15.78 0.26 -10.53
CA VAL A 208 -15.45 -1.17 -10.36
C VAL A 208 -16.44 -1.83 -9.38
N THR A 209 -16.71 -1.19 -8.25
CA THR A 209 -17.57 -1.78 -7.21
C THR A 209 -19.02 -1.90 -7.67
N PHE A 210 -19.57 -0.88 -8.31
CA PHE A 210 -20.95 -0.87 -8.81
C PHE A 210 -21.13 -1.78 -10.03
N MET A 211 -20.11 -1.96 -10.87
CA MET A 211 -20.14 -2.98 -11.91
C MET A 211 -20.35 -4.37 -11.29
N ILE A 212 -19.58 -4.71 -10.25
CA ILE A 212 -19.73 -5.98 -9.54
C ILE A 212 -21.10 -6.10 -8.86
N CYS A 213 -21.58 -5.02 -8.24
CA CYS A 213 -22.91 -5.00 -7.64
C CYS A 213 -24.02 -5.19 -8.69
N GLY A 214 -23.88 -4.59 -9.88
CA GLY A 214 -24.79 -4.78 -11.01
C GLY A 214 -24.86 -6.25 -11.44
N PHE A 215 -23.69 -6.89 -11.59
CA PHE A 215 -23.62 -8.33 -11.87
C PHE A 215 -24.31 -9.18 -10.77
N ILE A 216 -24.11 -8.83 -9.49
CA ILE A 216 -24.77 -9.53 -8.37
C ILE A 216 -26.29 -9.34 -8.42
N LEU A 217 -26.75 -8.15 -8.75
CA LEU A 217 -28.19 -7.82 -8.87
C LEU A 217 -28.83 -8.37 -10.15
N GLY A 218 -28.04 -8.75 -11.16
CA GLY A 218 -28.53 -9.25 -12.45
C GLY A 218 -29.00 -8.13 -13.40
N LEU A 219 -28.37 -6.95 -13.32
CA LEU A 219 -28.62 -5.78 -14.18
C LEU A 219 -27.70 -5.75 -15.40
#